data_AF-A0A3D2JBY9-F1
#
_entry.id   AF-A0A3D2JBY9-F1
#
_cell.length_a   1.000
_cell.length_b   1.000
_cell.length_c   1.000
_cell.angle_alpha   90.00
_cell.angle_beta   90.00
_cell.angle_gamma   90.00
#
_symmetry.space_group_name_H-M   'P 1'
#
loop_
_entity.id
_entity.type
_entity.pdbx_description
1 polymer ?
#
loop_
_entity_poly.entity_id
_entity_poly.type
_entity_poly.pdbx_seq_one_letter_code
_entity_poly.pdbx_strand_id
1 'polypeptide(L)'
;MKLITYLLENRTWDFCYVAFMGPDRLQHPLWTNITALEPRATEYYRMLDAALGKMLEHVGPDNTLFVVSDHGFQGAGSVFDINEYLYSKGLLKLNNTNQGQRRKANYRAELKHLVKRLGLLTLVRRVKKALKSRGIVKTNIVHVDKPLENDIDWEHTLAYVPSLSGYGGGYADIFLSNELGEERLAELCEDLKRQVHPVTGKPLVDELFTTEVYGTGPYAPREPHLIVLANEGVTFHMALGNKRLWDEENKVRGTHQKNGVLYAFGKGIKQGLKAPNAEIYDIVPTLLQSMGLPLPHAFDGHVLQELFVEQNQIAHVDEKGTESGLARRKLKKLLEI
;
A
#
# COMPACT_ATOMS: atom_id res chain seq x y z
N MET A 1 -23.50 1.01 9.46
CA MET A 1 -23.85 0.69 10.86
C MET A 1 -25.19 0.02 11.05
N LYS A 2 -26.32 0.53 10.53
CA LYS A 2 -27.64 -0.11 10.76
C LYS A 2 -27.69 -1.59 10.38
N LEU A 3 -27.08 -1.98 9.26
CA LEU A 3 -27.03 -3.38 8.83
C LEU A 3 -26.28 -4.28 9.81
N ILE A 4 -25.06 -3.89 10.22
CA ILE A 4 -24.25 -4.75 11.10
C ILE A 4 -24.87 -4.90 12.47
N THR A 5 -25.38 -3.80 13.05
CA THR A 5 -26.08 -3.85 14.34
C THR A 5 -27.31 -4.76 14.25
N TYR A 6 -28.12 -4.61 13.19
CA TYR A 6 -29.26 -5.50 12.97
C TYR A 6 -28.85 -6.98 12.88
N LEU A 7 -27.74 -7.29 12.19
CA LEU A 7 -27.24 -8.66 12.09
C LEU A 7 -26.76 -9.20 13.44
N LEU A 8 -26.03 -8.40 14.23
CA LEU A 8 -25.56 -8.79 15.56
C LEU A 8 -26.71 -9.02 16.55
N GLU A 9 -27.80 -8.25 16.44
CA GLU A 9 -28.97 -8.35 17.33
C GLU A 9 -29.93 -9.48 16.95
N ASN A 10 -30.08 -9.78 15.65
CA ASN A 10 -31.20 -10.60 15.15
C ASN A 10 -30.76 -11.95 14.56
N ARG A 11 -29.47 -12.27 14.58
CA ARG A 11 -28.92 -13.53 14.07
C ARG A 11 -27.98 -14.16 15.08
N THR A 12 -27.97 -15.49 15.11
CA THR A 12 -26.90 -16.25 15.75
C THR A 12 -25.67 -16.22 14.86
N TRP A 13 -24.49 -16.08 15.46
CA TRP A 13 -23.23 -16.01 14.73
C TRP A 13 -22.15 -16.81 15.47
N ASP A 14 -21.38 -17.57 14.71
CA ASP A 14 -20.13 -18.20 15.18
C ASP A 14 -18.91 -17.35 14.80
N PHE A 15 -19.03 -16.56 13.72
CA PHE A 15 -18.01 -15.64 13.24
C PHE A 15 -18.65 -14.45 12.52
N CYS A 16 -18.15 -13.24 12.79
CA CYS A 16 -18.58 -12.01 12.14
C CYS A 16 -17.36 -11.22 11.67
N TYR A 17 -17.34 -10.82 10.40
CA TYR A 17 -16.27 -10.01 9.82
C TYR A 17 -16.84 -8.72 9.20
N VAL A 18 -16.22 -7.59 9.54
CA VAL A 18 -16.65 -6.27 9.09
C VAL A 18 -15.43 -5.47 8.65
N ALA A 19 -15.42 -5.06 7.39
CA ALA A 19 -14.37 -4.21 6.85
C ALA A 19 -14.86 -2.76 6.70
N PHE A 20 -14.10 -1.82 7.25
CA PHE A 20 -14.33 -0.40 7.07
C PHE A 20 -13.34 0.19 6.06
N MET A 21 -13.79 0.39 4.82
CA MET A 21 -12.98 0.99 3.76
C MET A 21 -12.88 2.53 3.82
N GLY A 22 -13.64 3.17 4.72
CA GLY A 22 -13.71 4.62 4.79
C GLY A 22 -12.43 5.32 5.28
N PRO A 23 -11.69 4.79 6.29
CA PRO A 23 -10.44 5.42 6.75
C PRO A 23 -9.44 5.56 5.61
N ASP A 24 -9.21 4.48 4.86
CA ASP A 24 -8.35 4.45 3.68
C ASP A 24 -8.65 5.59 2.69
N ARG A 25 -9.90 5.64 2.22
CA ARG A 25 -10.36 6.63 1.23
C ARG A 25 -10.27 8.08 1.72
N LEU A 26 -10.42 8.31 3.02
CA LEU A 26 -10.37 9.66 3.60
C LEU A 26 -8.93 10.08 3.92
N GLN A 27 -8.09 9.16 4.39
CA GLN A 27 -6.70 9.44 4.75
C GLN A 27 -5.88 9.92 3.55
N HIS A 28 -6.08 9.36 2.35
CA HIS A 28 -5.36 9.83 1.15
C HIS A 28 -5.50 11.34 0.90
N PRO A 29 -6.70 11.91 0.70
CA PRO A 29 -6.86 13.35 0.41
C PRO A 29 -6.87 14.26 1.65
N LEU A 30 -7.21 13.74 2.83
CA LEU A 30 -7.45 14.53 4.05
C LEU A 30 -6.41 14.32 5.15
N TRP A 31 -5.30 13.63 4.88
CA TRP A 31 -4.27 13.33 5.88
C TRP A 31 -3.96 14.47 6.84
N THR A 32 -3.54 15.64 6.32
CA THR A 32 -3.22 16.80 7.15
C THR A 32 -4.37 17.27 8.03
N ASN A 33 -5.60 17.21 7.52
CA ASN A 33 -6.80 17.64 8.26
C ASN A 33 -7.15 16.63 9.36
N ILE A 34 -6.98 15.32 9.08
CA ILE A 34 -7.19 14.23 10.04
C ILE A 34 -6.16 14.30 11.16
N THR A 35 -4.88 14.42 10.83
CA THR A 35 -3.79 14.47 11.84
C THR A 35 -3.79 15.77 12.64
N ALA A 36 -4.28 16.88 12.07
CA ALA A 36 -4.56 18.11 12.81
C ALA A 36 -5.84 18.03 13.69
N LEU A 37 -6.53 16.87 13.71
CA LEU A 37 -7.75 16.62 14.45
C LEU A 37 -8.88 17.61 14.11
N GLU A 38 -8.95 18.08 12.87
CA GLU A 38 -10.02 18.98 12.46
C GLU A 38 -11.39 18.30 12.62
N PRO A 39 -12.38 18.93 13.29
CA PRO A 39 -13.63 18.25 13.66
C PRO A 39 -14.35 17.59 12.48
N ARG A 40 -14.39 18.25 11.32
CA ARG A 40 -15.04 17.72 10.12
C ARG A 40 -14.27 16.55 9.49
N ALA A 41 -12.95 16.54 9.59
CA ALA A 41 -12.10 15.49 9.02
C ALA A 41 -12.09 14.23 9.90
N THR A 42 -12.20 14.41 11.22
CA THR A 42 -12.22 13.31 12.20
C THR A 42 -13.62 12.78 12.51
N GLU A 43 -14.68 13.41 12.00
CA GLU A 43 -16.07 12.96 12.21
C GLU A 43 -16.25 11.49 11.83
N TYR A 44 -15.62 11.03 10.74
CA TYR A 44 -15.69 9.62 10.36
C TYR A 44 -15.04 8.69 11.40
N TYR A 45 -13.94 9.08 12.03
CA TYR A 45 -13.31 8.31 13.11
C TYR A 45 -14.18 8.28 14.36
N ARG A 46 -14.87 9.39 14.68
CA ARG A 46 -15.87 9.41 15.76
C ARG A 46 -17.04 8.46 15.46
N MET A 47 -17.47 8.37 14.20
CA MET A 47 -18.48 7.40 13.79
C MET A 47 -17.98 5.97 13.88
N LEU A 48 -16.70 5.70 13.60
CA LEU A 48 -16.08 4.39 13.78
C LEU A 48 -15.93 4.02 15.26
N ASP A 49 -15.55 4.96 16.11
CA ASP A 49 -15.48 4.77 17.56
C ASP A 49 -16.88 4.44 18.13
N ALA A 50 -17.90 5.21 17.75
CA ALA A 50 -19.29 4.92 18.12
C ALA A 50 -19.77 3.57 17.56
N ALA A 51 -19.30 3.18 16.37
CA ALA A 51 -19.59 1.88 15.78
C ALA A 51 -18.94 0.73 16.57
N LEU A 52 -17.69 0.90 16.98
CA LEU A 52 -16.96 -0.04 17.82
C LEU A 52 -17.65 -0.19 19.18
N GLY A 53 -18.10 0.91 19.79
CA GLY A 53 -18.89 0.89 21.03
C GLY A 53 -20.13 0.00 20.90
N LYS A 54 -20.90 0.15 19.80
CA LYS A 54 -22.06 -0.72 19.54
C LYS A 54 -21.70 -2.18 19.33
N MET A 55 -20.55 -2.47 18.72
CA MET A 55 -20.09 -3.87 18.59
C MET A 55 -19.72 -4.44 19.95
N LEU A 56 -19.03 -3.67 20.79
CA LEU A 56 -18.63 -4.06 22.15
C LEU A 56 -19.83 -4.39 23.04
N GLU A 57 -20.96 -3.67 22.90
CA GLU A 57 -22.22 -4.00 23.60
C GLU A 57 -22.75 -5.41 23.30
N HIS A 58 -22.36 -5.99 22.15
CA HIS A 58 -22.76 -7.33 21.71
C HIS A 58 -21.69 -8.40 21.94
N VAL A 59 -20.51 -8.02 22.44
CA VAL A 59 -19.47 -8.98 22.84
C VAL A 59 -19.87 -9.54 24.21
N GLY A 60 -20.51 -10.70 24.20
CA GLY A 60 -20.89 -11.41 25.42
C GLY A 60 -19.67 -11.95 26.21
N PRO A 61 -19.91 -12.51 27.40
CA PRO A 61 -18.84 -13.02 28.27
C PRO A 61 -18.02 -14.16 27.67
N ASP A 62 -18.53 -14.81 26.62
CA ASP A 62 -17.88 -15.91 25.90
C ASP A 62 -17.37 -15.52 24.51
N ASN A 63 -17.44 -14.24 24.14
CA ASN A 63 -17.02 -13.77 22.82
C ASN A 63 -15.66 -13.07 22.88
N THR A 64 -14.99 -13.04 21.74
CA THR A 64 -13.79 -12.26 21.50
C THR A 64 -14.00 -11.30 20.34
N LEU A 65 -13.33 -10.16 20.40
CA LEU A 65 -13.31 -9.13 19.37
C LEU A 65 -11.86 -8.85 18.99
N PHE A 66 -11.58 -8.89 17.70
CA PHE A 66 -10.31 -8.47 17.13
C PHE A 66 -10.55 -7.29 16.20
N VAL A 67 -9.76 -6.23 16.37
CA VAL A 67 -9.70 -5.09 15.47
C VAL A 67 -8.32 -5.09 14.83
N VAL A 68 -8.29 -5.26 13.52
CA VAL A 68 -7.06 -5.40 12.74
C VAL A 68 -7.13 -4.46 11.55
N SER A 69 -6.01 -3.85 11.21
CA SER A 69 -5.84 -3.18 9.91
C SER A 69 -4.97 -4.04 8.99
N ASP A 70 -5.30 -4.06 7.72
CA ASP A 70 -4.49 -4.62 6.65
C ASP A 70 -3.17 -3.85 6.43
N HIS A 71 -3.18 -2.54 6.73
CA HIS A 71 -1.98 -1.70 6.69
C HIS A 71 -2.12 -0.44 7.56
N GLY A 72 -1.00 0.26 7.75
CA GLY A 72 -0.95 1.60 8.32
C GLY A 72 -1.07 2.72 7.29
N PHE A 73 -0.91 3.94 7.77
CA PHE A 73 -0.84 5.15 6.96
C PHE A 73 0.20 6.13 7.49
N GLN A 74 0.75 6.93 6.59
CA GLN A 74 1.65 8.04 6.89
C GLN A 74 1.38 9.22 5.96
N GLY A 75 1.94 10.39 6.29
CA GLY A 75 1.88 11.55 5.42
C GLY A 75 3.08 11.60 4.50
N ALA A 76 2.85 11.67 3.19
CA ALA A 76 3.91 11.89 2.20
C ALA A 76 3.83 13.32 1.63
N GLY A 77 4.94 14.05 1.77
CA GLY A 77 5.13 15.39 1.19
C GLY A 77 6.14 15.36 0.04
N SER A 78 7.15 14.52 0.15
CA SER A 78 8.20 14.38 -0.86
C SER A 78 7.89 13.23 -1.80
N VAL A 79 8.24 13.40 -3.07
CA VAL A 79 7.94 12.44 -4.14
C VAL A 79 9.23 12.10 -4.88
N PHE A 80 9.43 10.81 -5.16
CA PHE A 80 10.53 10.32 -6.00
C PHE A 80 10.03 9.72 -7.33
N ASP A 81 10.53 10.24 -8.45
CA ASP A 81 10.18 9.76 -9.79
C ASP A 81 10.94 8.46 -10.15
N ILE A 82 10.42 7.30 -9.70
CA ILE A 82 11.13 6.01 -9.76
C ILE A 82 11.40 5.53 -11.19
N ASN A 83 10.43 5.66 -12.10
CA ASN A 83 10.62 5.25 -13.49
C ASN A 83 11.60 6.18 -14.23
N GLU A 84 11.62 7.47 -13.89
CA GLU A 84 12.62 8.40 -14.45
C GLU A 84 14.01 8.06 -13.93
N TYR A 85 14.14 7.68 -12.67
CA TYR A 85 15.38 7.17 -12.09
C TYR A 85 15.88 5.93 -12.84
N LEU A 86 15.04 4.91 -13.01
CA LEU A 86 15.39 3.68 -13.75
C LEU A 86 15.78 4.00 -15.20
N TYR A 87 15.09 4.94 -15.85
CA TYR A 87 15.46 5.42 -17.18
C TYR A 87 16.83 6.10 -17.18
N SER A 88 17.12 6.94 -16.17
CA SER A 88 18.41 7.63 -16.05
C SER A 88 19.59 6.69 -15.83
N LYS A 89 19.35 5.52 -15.21
CA LYS A 89 20.32 4.42 -15.05
C LYS A 89 20.44 3.53 -16.29
N GLY A 90 19.62 3.79 -17.31
CA GLY A 90 19.58 2.97 -18.53
C GLY A 90 18.92 1.61 -18.34
N LEU A 91 18.22 1.38 -17.23
CA LEU A 91 17.48 0.14 -16.93
C LEU A 91 16.09 0.12 -17.56
N LEU A 92 15.49 1.29 -17.75
CA LEU A 92 14.23 1.46 -18.47
C LEU A 92 14.47 2.06 -19.85
N LYS A 93 13.96 1.44 -20.91
CA LYS A 93 14.03 1.93 -22.28
C LYS A 93 12.63 2.22 -22.82
N LEU A 94 12.55 3.27 -23.64
CA LEU A 94 11.32 3.69 -24.29
C LEU A 94 11.48 3.61 -25.79
N ASN A 95 10.40 3.26 -26.48
CA ASN A 95 10.35 3.36 -27.93
C ASN A 95 10.57 4.82 -28.40
N ASN A 96 10.97 4.99 -29.66
CA ASN A 96 11.35 6.31 -30.22
C ASN A 96 10.26 7.38 -30.06
N THR A 97 8.99 7.02 -30.29
CA THR A 97 7.85 7.94 -30.16
C THR A 97 7.73 8.47 -28.73
N ASN A 98 7.89 7.61 -27.73
CA ASN A 98 7.70 7.98 -26.33
C ASN A 98 8.91 8.67 -25.71
N GLN A 99 10.11 8.47 -26.25
CA GLN A 99 11.23 9.35 -25.95
C GLN A 99 10.92 10.82 -26.31
N GLY A 100 10.25 11.05 -27.43
CA GLY A 100 9.77 12.39 -27.82
C GLY A 100 8.74 12.96 -26.85
N GLN A 101 7.81 12.14 -26.36
CA GLN A 101 6.81 12.56 -25.35
C GLN A 101 7.47 12.88 -24.00
N ARG A 102 8.38 12.03 -23.54
CA ARG A 102 9.19 12.26 -22.33
C ARG A 102 9.96 13.57 -22.39
N ARG A 103 10.62 13.88 -23.53
CA ARG A 103 11.33 15.17 -23.73
C ARG A 103 10.39 16.37 -23.58
N LYS A 104 9.17 16.29 -24.14
CA LYS A 104 8.15 17.34 -23.98
C LYS A 104 7.66 17.45 -22.54
N ALA A 105 7.49 16.33 -21.85
CA ALA A 105 7.15 16.31 -20.42
C ALA A 105 8.23 16.99 -19.58
N ASN A 106 9.51 16.70 -19.86
CA ASN A 106 10.64 17.38 -19.22
C ASN A 106 10.64 18.89 -19.41
N TYR A 107 10.42 19.37 -20.63
CA TYR A 107 10.32 20.81 -20.86
C TYR A 107 9.21 21.46 -20.03
N ARG A 108 8.05 20.80 -19.91
CA ARG A 108 6.94 21.28 -19.06
C ARG A 108 7.28 21.24 -17.58
N ALA A 109 7.96 20.20 -17.10
CA ALA A 109 8.41 20.08 -15.72
C ALA A 109 9.41 21.19 -15.37
N GLU A 110 10.45 21.39 -16.18
CA GLU A 110 11.43 22.46 -15.98
C GLU A 110 10.78 23.85 -15.98
N LEU A 111 9.84 24.10 -16.90
CA LEU A 111 9.08 25.36 -16.91
C LEU A 111 8.25 25.52 -15.62
N LYS A 112 7.58 24.46 -15.15
CA LYS A 112 6.83 24.45 -13.87
C LYS A 112 7.77 24.77 -12.70
N HIS A 113 8.95 24.16 -12.64
CA HIS A 113 9.92 24.43 -11.58
C HIS A 113 10.46 25.86 -11.63
N LEU A 114 10.75 26.40 -12.82
CA LEU A 114 11.16 27.79 -12.99
C LEU A 114 10.06 28.75 -12.52
N VAL A 115 8.81 28.54 -12.94
CA VAL A 115 7.66 29.35 -12.49
C VAL A 115 7.46 29.26 -10.97
N LYS A 116 7.65 28.07 -10.37
CA LYS A 116 7.63 27.87 -8.91
C LYS A 116 8.73 28.68 -8.22
N ARG A 117 9.96 28.60 -8.72
CA ARG A 117 11.13 29.33 -8.19
C ARG A 117 10.96 30.85 -8.27
N LEU A 118 10.31 31.36 -9.32
CA LEU A 118 10.01 32.78 -9.49
C LEU A 118 8.77 33.25 -8.70
N GLY A 119 8.07 32.37 -7.98
CA GLY A 119 6.87 32.72 -7.22
C GLY A 119 5.63 33.03 -8.07
N LEU A 120 5.65 32.72 -9.37
CA LEU A 120 4.61 33.11 -10.33
C LEU A 120 3.47 32.09 -10.48
N LEU A 121 3.47 31.01 -9.68
CA LEU A 121 2.46 29.94 -9.77
C LEU A 121 1.02 30.45 -9.59
N THR A 122 0.80 31.38 -8.66
CA THR A 122 -0.53 31.95 -8.39
C THR A 122 -1.05 32.75 -9.58
N LEU A 123 -0.18 33.54 -10.22
CA LEU A 123 -0.49 34.29 -11.42
C LEU A 123 -0.83 33.36 -12.58
N VAL A 124 -0.01 32.35 -12.84
CA VAL A 124 -0.25 31.35 -13.89
C VAL A 124 -1.58 30.62 -13.66
N ARG A 125 -1.91 30.25 -12.41
CA ARG A 125 -3.20 29.64 -12.06
C ARG A 125 -4.38 30.58 -12.34
N ARG A 126 -4.26 31.87 -12.02
CA ARG A 126 -5.30 32.89 -12.31
C ARG A 126 -5.51 33.06 -13.82
N VAL A 127 -4.42 33.21 -14.58
CA VAL A 127 -4.47 33.33 -16.05
C VAL A 127 -5.11 32.08 -16.66
N LYS A 128 -4.69 30.88 -16.23
CA LYS A 128 -5.28 29.62 -16.69
C LYS A 128 -6.77 29.53 -16.37
N LYS A 129 -7.21 29.96 -15.18
CA LYS A 129 -8.64 30.01 -14.80
C LYS A 129 -9.43 30.97 -15.70
N ALA A 130 -8.89 32.16 -15.98
CA ALA A 130 -9.52 33.16 -16.85
C ALA A 130 -9.59 32.71 -18.32
N LEU A 131 -8.54 32.06 -18.84
CA LEU A 131 -8.55 31.48 -20.17
C LEU A 131 -9.51 30.29 -20.28
N LYS A 132 -9.62 29.48 -19.22
CA LYS A 132 -10.60 28.39 -19.13
C LYS A 132 -12.03 28.92 -19.14
N SER A 133 -12.34 29.95 -18.35
CA SER A 133 -13.69 30.54 -18.34
C SER A 133 -14.07 31.19 -19.67
N ARG A 134 -13.08 31.55 -20.49
CA ARG A 134 -13.26 32.07 -21.85
C ARG A 134 -13.29 30.98 -22.93
N GLY A 135 -13.24 29.69 -22.57
CA GLY A 135 -13.27 28.57 -23.52
C GLY A 135 -11.99 28.38 -24.34
N ILE A 136 -10.93 29.16 -24.09
CA ILE A 136 -9.66 29.12 -24.83
C ILE A 136 -8.85 27.87 -24.44
N VAL A 137 -8.94 27.46 -23.18
CA VAL A 137 -8.25 26.27 -22.66
C VAL A 137 -9.29 25.18 -22.37
N LYS A 138 -9.28 24.11 -23.18
CA LYS A 138 -10.09 22.91 -22.91
C LYS A 138 -9.49 22.12 -21.74
N THR A 139 -10.36 21.61 -20.86
CA THR A 139 -9.97 20.62 -19.86
C THR A 139 -9.74 19.29 -20.54
N ASN A 140 -8.48 18.98 -20.82
CA ASN A 140 -8.11 17.58 -20.95
C ASN A 140 -8.07 17.01 -19.54
N ILE A 141 -8.94 16.05 -19.26
CA ILE A 141 -8.74 15.12 -18.16
C ILE A 141 -7.50 14.35 -18.54
N VAL A 142 -6.35 14.77 -18.01
CA VAL A 142 -5.12 13.97 -18.08
C VAL A 142 -5.43 12.72 -17.28
N HIS A 143 -5.76 11.64 -18.00
CA HIS A 143 -5.84 10.32 -17.39
C HIS A 143 -4.44 9.97 -16.89
N VAL A 144 -4.45 9.42 -15.69
CA VAL A 144 -3.33 9.08 -14.82
C VAL A 144 -2.08 8.61 -15.59
N ASP A 145 -0.97 9.23 -15.20
CA ASP A 145 0.44 8.88 -15.34
C ASP A 145 0.81 7.70 -16.24
N LYS A 146 1.37 8.08 -17.40
CA LYS A 146 2.06 7.25 -18.40
C LYS A 146 3.54 7.11 -18.03
N PRO A 147 4.21 5.99 -18.34
CA PRO A 147 4.00 5.14 -19.52
C PRO A 147 3.00 4.00 -19.31
N LEU A 148 2.22 3.70 -20.34
CA LEU A 148 1.51 2.42 -20.48
C LEU A 148 2.51 1.36 -20.99
N GLU A 149 2.25 0.07 -20.81
CA GLU A 149 3.14 -1.02 -21.26
C GLU A 149 3.60 -0.89 -22.73
N ASN A 150 2.73 -0.39 -23.61
CA ASN A 150 3.02 -0.15 -25.02
C ASN A 150 4.10 0.92 -25.28
N ASP A 151 4.42 1.71 -24.26
CA ASP A 151 5.41 2.78 -24.36
C ASP A 151 6.85 2.31 -24.09
N ILE A 152 6.98 1.11 -23.54
CA ILE A 152 8.23 0.51 -23.12
C ILE A 152 8.87 -0.27 -24.26
N ASP A 153 10.19 -0.15 -24.39
CA ASP A 153 11.00 -1.00 -25.25
C ASP A 153 11.39 -2.24 -24.45
N TRP A 154 10.54 -3.27 -24.50
CA TRP A 154 10.69 -4.49 -23.70
C TRP A 154 11.90 -5.33 -24.09
N GLU A 155 12.39 -5.20 -25.31
CA GLU A 155 13.60 -5.91 -25.77
C GLU A 155 14.86 -5.42 -25.03
N HIS A 156 14.87 -4.15 -24.61
CA HIS A 156 16.04 -3.54 -23.99
C HIS A 156 15.80 -3.06 -22.55
N THR A 157 14.59 -3.25 -22.02
CA THR A 157 14.22 -2.86 -20.65
C THR A 157 14.52 -3.97 -19.67
N LEU A 158 15.17 -3.61 -18.58
CA LEU A 158 15.59 -4.53 -17.53
C LEU A 158 14.93 -4.26 -16.17
N ALA A 159 14.41 -3.05 -15.95
CA ALA A 159 13.66 -2.71 -14.75
C ALA A 159 12.55 -1.70 -15.04
N TYR A 160 11.36 -1.92 -14.50
CA TYR A 160 10.21 -1.05 -14.69
C TYR A 160 9.19 -1.17 -13.54
N VAL A 161 8.52 -0.07 -13.18
CA VAL A 161 7.39 -0.08 -12.25
C VAL A 161 6.09 0.12 -13.04
N PRO A 162 5.32 -0.95 -13.31
CA PRO A 162 4.09 -0.89 -14.10
C PRO A 162 2.87 -0.44 -13.28
N SER A 163 2.93 -0.54 -11.96
CA SER A 163 1.78 -0.37 -11.08
C SER A 163 1.73 1.03 -10.46
N LEU A 164 0.54 1.41 -9.98
CA LEU A 164 0.35 2.59 -9.15
C LEU A 164 0.69 2.32 -7.68
N SER A 165 1.45 1.25 -7.36
CA SER A 165 1.83 0.91 -5.99
C SER A 165 2.48 2.08 -5.26
N GLY A 166 3.21 2.92 -6.00
CA GLY A 166 3.83 4.12 -5.46
C GLY A 166 2.80 5.15 -5.00
N TYR A 167 1.75 5.38 -5.80
CA TYR A 167 0.79 6.45 -5.59
C TYR A 167 -0.30 6.03 -4.62
N GLY A 168 -0.07 6.35 -3.35
CA GLY A 168 -0.97 5.98 -2.25
C GLY A 168 -0.57 4.67 -1.57
N GLY A 169 0.11 3.74 -2.25
CA GLY A 169 0.58 2.49 -1.63
C GLY A 169 1.91 2.60 -0.88
N GLY A 170 2.73 3.63 -1.12
CA GLY A 170 3.95 3.87 -0.35
C GLY A 170 5.12 2.93 -0.68
N TYR A 171 5.03 2.16 -1.76
CA TYR A 171 6.11 1.29 -2.23
C TYR A 171 6.22 1.26 -3.76
N ALA A 172 7.40 0.95 -4.29
CA ALA A 172 7.58 0.67 -5.71
C ALA A 172 7.86 -0.83 -5.89
N ASP A 173 7.01 -1.52 -6.64
CA ASP A 173 7.25 -2.89 -7.09
C ASP A 173 7.94 -2.84 -8.46
N ILE A 174 9.26 -3.04 -8.46
CA ILE A 174 10.08 -2.99 -9.67
C ILE A 174 10.12 -4.40 -10.27
N PHE A 175 9.46 -4.55 -11.42
CA PHE A 175 9.63 -5.72 -12.28
C PHE A 175 11.05 -5.73 -12.87
N LEU A 176 11.71 -6.88 -12.83
CA LEU A 176 13.05 -7.07 -13.35
C LEU A 176 13.06 -8.09 -14.48
N SER A 177 13.83 -7.81 -15.54
CA SER A 177 14.16 -8.83 -16.54
C SER A 177 15.14 -9.84 -15.95
N ASN A 178 14.99 -11.11 -16.33
CA ASN A 178 15.94 -12.17 -16.02
C ASN A 178 17.36 -11.87 -16.53
N GLU A 179 17.51 -10.96 -17.49
CA GLU A 179 18.80 -10.54 -18.05
C GLU A 179 19.55 -9.51 -17.20
N LEU A 180 18.94 -8.96 -16.13
CA LEU A 180 19.61 -7.95 -15.30
C LEU A 180 20.87 -8.52 -14.63
N GLY A 181 20.80 -9.76 -14.13
CA GLY A 181 21.86 -10.41 -13.38
C GLY A 181 22.01 -9.92 -11.94
N GLU A 182 22.58 -10.76 -11.07
CA GLU A 182 22.71 -10.50 -9.63
C GLU A 182 23.59 -9.27 -9.30
N GLU A 183 24.69 -9.09 -10.04
CA GLU A 183 25.63 -7.96 -9.82
C GLU A 183 24.93 -6.62 -10.02
N ARG A 184 24.18 -6.46 -11.12
CA ARG A 184 23.47 -5.20 -11.41
C ARG A 184 22.26 -4.99 -10.52
N LEU A 185 21.62 -6.07 -10.04
CA LEU A 185 20.60 -5.97 -9.01
C LEU A 185 21.20 -5.44 -7.70
N ALA A 186 22.36 -5.95 -7.28
CA ALA A 186 23.07 -5.45 -6.11
C ALA A 186 23.48 -3.98 -6.26
N GLU A 187 23.99 -3.58 -7.43
CA GLU A 187 24.28 -2.17 -7.74
C GLU A 187 23.03 -1.28 -7.66
N LEU A 188 21.89 -1.75 -8.21
CA LEU A 188 20.62 -1.04 -8.15
C LEU A 188 20.17 -0.84 -6.70
N CYS A 189 20.22 -1.89 -5.89
CA CYS A 189 19.88 -1.84 -4.46
C CYS A 189 20.76 -0.82 -3.71
N GLU A 190 22.08 -0.86 -3.92
CA GLU A 190 22.99 0.08 -3.26
C GLU A 190 22.82 1.52 -3.72
N ASP A 191 22.54 1.75 -5.01
CA ASP A 191 22.28 3.11 -5.50
C ASP A 191 20.95 3.66 -4.97
N LEU A 192 19.90 2.84 -4.90
CA LEU A 192 18.61 3.20 -4.29
C LEU A 192 18.77 3.57 -2.81
N LYS A 193 19.53 2.78 -2.03
CA LYS A 193 19.84 3.09 -0.62
C LYS A 193 20.60 4.41 -0.45
N ARG A 194 21.41 4.82 -1.43
CA ARG A 194 22.16 6.08 -1.43
C ARG A 194 21.31 7.29 -1.83
N GLN A 195 20.12 7.08 -2.41
CA GLN A 195 19.24 8.19 -2.76
C GLN A 195 18.74 8.87 -1.48
N VAL A 196 18.98 10.18 -1.39
CA VAL A 196 18.50 11.03 -0.31
C VAL A 196 17.81 12.26 -0.87
N HIS A 197 16.81 12.76 -0.16
CA HIS A 197 16.15 13.99 -0.52
C HIS A 197 17.14 15.16 -0.47
N PRO A 198 17.29 15.95 -1.55
CA PRO A 198 18.42 16.88 -1.71
C PRO A 198 18.41 18.06 -0.73
N VAL A 199 17.26 18.37 -0.12
CA VAL A 199 17.12 19.49 0.83
C VAL A 199 17.14 19.01 2.28
N THR A 200 16.50 17.88 2.57
CA THR A 200 16.29 17.41 3.95
C THR A 200 17.29 16.33 4.37
N GLY A 201 18.01 15.73 3.41
CA GLY A 201 18.93 14.63 3.66
C GLY A 201 18.25 13.32 4.04
N LYS A 202 16.91 13.26 4.05
CA LYS A 202 16.17 12.04 4.40
C LYS A 202 16.41 10.94 3.35
N PRO A 203 16.64 9.68 3.76
CA PRO A 203 16.74 8.56 2.83
C PRO A 203 15.47 8.34 2.02
N LEU A 204 15.62 7.83 0.79
CA LEU A 204 14.50 7.37 -0.03
C LEU A 204 13.88 6.08 0.52
N VAL A 205 14.75 5.14 0.87
CA VAL A 205 14.38 3.75 1.17
C VAL A 205 14.22 3.57 2.68
N ASP A 206 13.14 2.91 3.09
CA ASP A 206 13.02 2.29 4.42
C ASP A 206 13.62 0.88 4.37
N GLU A 207 13.06 0.05 3.49
CA GLU A 207 13.46 -1.35 3.30
C GLU A 207 13.41 -1.76 1.82
N LEU A 208 14.20 -2.77 1.48
CA LEU A 208 14.24 -3.40 0.17
C LEU A 208 14.01 -4.90 0.32
N PHE A 209 13.14 -5.43 -0.52
CA PHE A 209 12.87 -6.85 -0.59
C PHE A 209 13.04 -7.36 -2.00
N THR A 210 13.78 -8.45 -2.14
CA THR A 210 13.91 -9.20 -3.39
C THR A 210 12.77 -10.22 -3.51
N THR A 211 12.65 -10.85 -4.69
CA THR A 211 11.54 -11.74 -5.09
C THR A 211 11.13 -12.79 -4.07
N GLU A 212 12.04 -13.21 -3.18
CA GLU A 212 11.82 -14.26 -2.18
C GLU A 212 10.68 -13.93 -1.22
N VAL A 213 10.33 -12.64 -1.04
CA VAL A 213 9.20 -12.24 -0.17
C VAL A 213 7.83 -12.64 -0.70
N TYR A 214 7.69 -12.96 -1.98
CA TYR A 214 6.46 -13.53 -2.53
C TYR A 214 6.29 -15.01 -2.16
N GLY A 215 7.31 -15.61 -1.54
CA GLY A 215 7.30 -17.00 -1.09
C GLY A 215 7.28 -18.00 -2.25
N THR A 216 6.73 -19.18 -1.99
CA THR A 216 6.61 -20.26 -2.98
C THR A 216 5.15 -20.61 -3.21
N GLY A 217 4.80 -20.99 -4.43
CA GLY A 217 3.45 -21.45 -4.73
C GLY A 217 2.97 -21.08 -6.13
N PRO A 218 1.73 -21.45 -6.48
CA PRO A 218 1.18 -21.23 -7.82
C PRO A 218 0.98 -19.75 -8.18
N TYR A 219 1.07 -18.84 -7.20
CA TYR A 219 0.92 -17.40 -7.38
C TYR A 219 2.22 -16.61 -7.17
N ALA A 220 3.33 -17.30 -6.89
CA ALA A 220 4.64 -16.64 -6.88
C ALA A 220 4.89 -16.05 -8.29
N PRO A 221 5.39 -14.81 -8.38
CA PRO A 221 5.68 -14.19 -9.67
C PRO A 221 6.70 -15.02 -10.43
N ARG A 222 6.56 -15.08 -11.75
CA ARG A 222 7.49 -15.83 -12.61
C ARG A 222 8.78 -15.07 -12.81
N GLU A 223 8.66 -13.76 -12.88
CA GLU A 223 9.75 -12.83 -13.09
C GLU A 223 10.31 -12.34 -11.75
N PRO A 224 11.58 -11.92 -11.68
CA PRO A 224 12.12 -11.35 -10.46
C PRO A 224 11.57 -9.96 -10.17
N HIS A 225 11.45 -9.64 -8.89
CA HIS A 225 10.96 -8.36 -8.39
C HIS A 225 11.92 -7.76 -7.37
N LEU A 226 11.92 -6.43 -7.31
CA LEU A 226 12.52 -5.66 -6.22
C LEU A 226 11.45 -4.71 -5.66
N ILE A 227 11.00 -4.97 -4.44
CA ILE A 227 10.08 -4.11 -3.71
C ILE A 227 10.90 -3.08 -2.94
N VAL A 228 10.58 -1.81 -3.17
CA VAL A 228 11.17 -0.66 -2.46
C VAL A 228 10.11 -0.04 -1.57
N LEU A 229 10.25 -0.17 -0.25
CA LEU A 229 9.42 0.57 0.70
C LEU A 229 9.98 1.98 0.87
N ALA A 230 9.11 3.00 0.71
CA ALA A 230 9.52 4.38 0.90
C ALA A 230 9.71 4.72 2.39
N ASN A 231 10.71 5.56 2.68
CA ASN A 231 10.92 6.11 4.02
C ASN A 231 9.80 7.07 4.44
N GLU A 232 9.77 7.44 5.72
CA GLU A 232 8.74 8.30 6.28
C GLU A 232 8.72 9.67 5.59
N GLY A 233 7.54 10.07 5.09
CA GLY A 233 7.37 11.34 4.39
C GLY A 233 7.51 11.26 2.88
N VAL A 234 7.87 10.09 2.34
CA VAL A 234 8.20 9.89 0.93
C VAL A 234 7.16 8.98 0.24
N THR A 235 6.91 9.26 -1.02
CA THR A 235 6.11 8.41 -1.92
C THR A 235 6.75 8.37 -3.31
N PHE A 236 6.25 7.50 -4.19
CA PHE A 236 6.78 7.37 -5.55
C PHE A 236 5.82 7.94 -6.58
N HIS A 237 6.39 8.42 -7.68
CA HIS A 237 5.68 8.77 -8.89
C HIS A 237 6.27 8.03 -10.08
N MET A 238 5.38 7.55 -10.94
CA MET A 238 5.71 6.57 -11.97
C MET A 238 5.77 7.22 -13.36
N ALA A 239 5.40 8.50 -13.47
CA ALA A 239 5.45 9.19 -14.73
C ALA A 239 6.89 9.54 -15.12
N LEU A 240 7.09 9.64 -16.43
CA LEU A 240 8.38 9.96 -17.01
C LEU A 240 8.50 11.43 -17.43
N GLY A 241 9.74 11.90 -17.43
CA GLY A 241 10.14 13.20 -17.96
C GLY A 241 10.52 14.21 -16.91
N ASN A 242 10.26 14.00 -15.62
CA ASN A 242 10.80 14.89 -14.60
C ASN A 242 12.24 14.52 -14.23
N LYS A 243 13.22 15.08 -14.94
CA LYS A 243 14.65 14.80 -14.66
C LYS A 243 15.11 15.18 -13.26
N ARG A 244 14.36 16.02 -12.54
CA ARG A 244 14.58 16.27 -11.12
C ARG A 244 13.85 15.19 -10.35
N LEU A 245 14.56 14.11 -10.04
CA LEU A 245 13.99 12.89 -9.45
C LEU A 245 13.19 13.15 -8.17
N TRP A 246 13.49 14.24 -7.45
CA TRP A 246 12.76 14.68 -6.26
C TRP A 246 11.88 15.89 -6.57
N ASP A 247 10.59 15.82 -6.24
CA ASP A 247 9.65 16.95 -6.17
C ASP A 247 8.91 16.95 -4.83
N GLU A 248 8.21 18.04 -4.57
CA GLU A 248 7.35 18.21 -3.38
C GLU A 248 5.89 18.31 -3.81
N GLU A 249 5.04 17.55 -3.13
CA GLU A 249 3.60 17.67 -3.24
C GLU A 249 3.13 19.07 -2.85
N ASN A 250 2.07 19.55 -3.51
CA ASN A 250 1.49 20.85 -3.13
C ASN A 250 0.77 20.78 -1.78
N LYS A 251 0.36 19.58 -1.36
CA LYS A 251 -0.30 19.28 -0.09
C LYS A 251 0.15 17.89 0.33
N VAL A 252 0.56 17.71 1.58
CA VAL A 252 0.85 16.39 2.14
C VAL A 252 -0.39 15.51 2.02
N ARG A 253 -0.21 14.30 1.49
CA ARG A 253 -1.28 13.31 1.30
C ARG A 253 -1.02 12.08 2.15
N GLY A 254 -2.07 11.33 2.43
CA GLY A 254 -1.95 10.02 3.07
C GLY A 254 -1.42 9.01 2.06
N THR A 255 -0.46 8.20 2.47
CA THR A 255 0.01 7.01 1.77
C THR A 255 0.09 5.84 2.76
N HIS A 256 0.00 4.61 2.27
CA HIS A 256 0.05 3.44 3.12
C HIS A 256 1.43 3.32 3.78
N GLN A 257 1.47 2.60 4.89
CA GLN A 257 2.67 2.27 5.65
C GLN A 257 2.53 0.85 6.21
N LYS A 258 3.64 0.14 6.41
CA LYS A 258 3.65 -1.30 6.77
C LYS A 258 3.02 -1.62 8.14
N ASN A 259 3.10 -0.72 9.11
CA ASN A 259 2.68 -0.95 10.48
C ASN A 259 1.20 -0.59 10.67
N GLY A 260 0.38 -1.62 10.87
CA GLY A 260 -1.03 -1.49 11.21
C GLY A 260 -1.31 -1.42 12.71
N VAL A 261 -2.56 -1.72 13.07
CA VAL A 261 -3.03 -1.90 14.45
C VAL A 261 -3.60 -3.30 14.63
N LEU A 262 -3.39 -3.83 15.84
CA LEU A 262 -4.03 -5.04 16.35
C LEU A 262 -4.56 -4.73 17.76
N TYR A 263 -5.85 -4.91 17.95
CA TYR A 263 -6.49 -4.93 19.26
C TYR A 263 -7.24 -6.24 19.43
N ALA A 264 -7.15 -6.83 20.62
CA ALA A 264 -7.89 -8.01 21.01
C ALA A 264 -8.62 -7.73 22.34
N PHE A 265 -9.86 -8.19 22.45
CA PHE A 265 -10.70 -7.99 23.63
C PHE A 265 -11.64 -9.20 23.82
N GLY A 266 -12.03 -9.47 25.07
CA GLY A 266 -13.03 -10.50 25.40
C GLY A 266 -12.45 -11.68 26.18
N LYS A 267 -13.18 -12.81 26.17
CA LYS A 267 -12.85 -13.98 27.00
C LYS A 267 -11.46 -14.52 26.69
N GLY A 268 -10.68 -14.78 27.75
CA GLY A 268 -9.37 -15.40 27.63
C GLY A 268 -8.28 -14.50 27.06
N ILE A 269 -8.53 -13.22 26.77
CA ILE A 269 -7.52 -12.26 26.31
C ILE A 269 -6.93 -11.50 27.50
N LYS A 270 -5.59 -11.38 27.56
CA LYS A 270 -4.88 -10.62 28.60
C LYS A 270 -5.14 -9.12 28.47
N GLN A 271 -5.45 -8.47 29.59
CA GLN A 271 -5.62 -7.02 29.66
C GLN A 271 -4.28 -6.29 29.81
N GLY A 272 -4.16 -5.12 29.19
CA GLY A 272 -2.99 -4.24 29.31
C GLY A 272 -1.71 -4.76 28.61
N LEU A 273 -1.80 -5.89 27.92
CA LEU A 273 -0.69 -6.44 27.15
C LEU A 273 -0.48 -5.62 25.87
N LYS A 274 0.78 -5.28 25.60
CA LYS A 274 1.22 -4.86 24.26
C LYS A 274 1.95 -6.05 23.65
N ALA A 275 1.32 -6.72 22.70
CA ALA A 275 1.97 -7.81 21.96
C ALA A 275 3.09 -7.20 21.08
N PRO A 276 4.37 -7.53 21.33
CA PRO A 276 5.46 -7.07 20.48
C PRO A 276 5.48 -7.89 19.19
N ASN A 277 5.80 -7.24 18.05
CA ASN A 277 6.14 -7.91 16.80
C ASN A 277 5.06 -8.82 16.18
N ALA A 278 3.77 -8.54 16.42
CA ALA A 278 2.71 -9.24 15.72
C ALA A 278 2.76 -8.93 14.21
N GLU A 279 2.72 -9.97 13.39
CA GLU A 279 2.66 -9.88 11.93
C GLU A 279 1.24 -10.12 11.41
N ILE A 280 0.94 -9.62 10.22
CA ILE A 280 -0.37 -9.84 9.58
C ILE A 280 -0.68 -11.33 9.37
N TYR A 281 0.36 -12.15 9.19
CA TYR A 281 0.25 -13.60 9.02
C TYR A 281 -0.16 -14.33 10.30
N ASP A 282 0.05 -13.73 11.47
CA ASP A 282 -0.28 -14.33 12.76
C ASP A 282 -1.78 -14.25 13.07
N ILE A 283 -2.51 -13.36 12.39
CA ILE A 283 -3.91 -13.06 12.68
C ILE A 283 -4.81 -14.28 12.48
N VAL A 284 -4.71 -14.96 11.34
CA VAL A 284 -5.57 -16.11 11.02
C VAL A 284 -5.35 -17.29 11.99
N PRO A 285 -4.12 -17.79 12.22
CA PRO A 285 -3.91 -18.88 13.18
C PRO A 285 -4.32 -18.48 14.60
N THR A 286 -4.09 -17.22 15.01
CA THR A 286 -4.54 -16.71 16.32
C THR A 286 -6.06 -16.69 16.46
N LEU A 287 -6.79 -16.27 15.42
CA LEU A 287 -8.25 -16.30 15.41
C LEU A 287 -8.80 -17.73 15.48
N LEU A 288 -8.23 -18.67 14.71
CA LEU A 288 -8.63 -20.07 14.75
C LEU A 288 -8.43 -20.67 16.15
N GLN A 289 -7.28 -20.39 16.79
CA GLN A 289 -7.02 -20.80 18.17
C GLN A 289 -8.05 -20.17 19.13
N SER A 290 -8.35 -18.88 19.00
CA SER A 290 -9.36 -18.19 19.83
C SER A 290 -10.75 -18.82 19.72
N MET A 291 -11.06 -19.43 18.57
CA MET A 291 -12.33 -20.10 18.32
C MET A 291 -12.31 -21.58 18.73
N GLY A 292 -11.18 -22.10 19.21
CA GLY A 292 -10.99 -23.53 19.49
C GLY A 292 -11.04 -24.40 18.22
N LEU A 293 -10.77 -23.82 17.05
CA LEU A 293 -10.77 -24.52 15.77
C LEU A 293 -9.37 -25.07 15.45
N PRO A 294 -9.28 -26.21 14.75
CA PRO A 294 -8.00 -26.75 14.30
C PRO A 294 -7.33 -25.82 13.29
N LEU A 295 -6.01 -25.95 13.14
CA LEU A 295 -5.26 -25.32 12.06
C LEU A 295 -5.31 -26.25 10.84
N PRO A 296 -6.14 -25.96 9.81
CA PRO A 296 -6.38 -26.91 8.72
C PRO A 296 -5.17 -27.10 7.80
N HIS A 297 -4.22 -26.17 7.85
CA HIS A 297 -3.01 -26.11 7.04
C HIS A 297 -1.87 -25.51 7.88
N ALA A 298 -0.64 -25.65 7.40
CA ALA A 298 0.45 -24.82 7.88
C ALA A 298 0.20 -23.35 7.50
N PHE A 299 0.46 -22.45 8.43
CA PHE A 299 0.43 -21.00 8.20
C PHE A 299 1.87 -20.47 8.25
N ASP A 300 2.17 -19.43 7.46
CA ASP A 300 3.47 -18.76 7.52
C ASP A 300 3.65 -18.01 8.85
N GLY A 301 2.56 -17.47 9.39
CA GLY A 301 2.51 -16.90 10.74
C GLY A 301 2.27 -17.94 11.82
N HIS A 302 2.28 -17.47 13.06
CA HIS A 302 2.14 -18.28 14.26
C HIS A 302 0.99 -17.79 15.14
N VAL A 303 0.58 -18.61 16.10
CA VAL A 303 -0.40 -18.20 17.10
C VAL A 303 0.27 -17.25 18.09
N LEU A 304 -0.29 -16.06 18.27
CA LEU A 304 0.13 -15.08 19.28
C LEU A 304 -0.32 -15.53 20.68
N GLN A 305 0.34 -16.56 21.19
CA GLN A 305 0.02 -17.22 22.48
C GLN A 305 0.06 -16.25 23.66
N GLU A 306 0.89 -15.23 23.59
CA GLU A 306 1.01 -14.18 24.58
C GLU A 306 -0.31 -13.42 24.80
N LEU A 307 -1.17 -13.31 23.79
CA LEU A 307 -2.47 -12.64 23.90
C LEU A 307 -3.42 -13.34 24.87
N PHE A 308 -3.27 -14.66 25.08
CA PHE A 308 -4.19 -15.45 25.87
C PHE A 308 -3.77 -15.55 27.35
N VAL A 309 -4.74 -15.50 28.26
CA VAL A 309 -4.55 -15.66 29.72
C VAL A 309 -3.96 -17.04 30.02
N GLU A 310 -4.55 -18.07 29.44
CA GLU A 310 -4.04 -19.44 29.47
C GLU A 310 -3.37 -19.76 28.14
N GLN A 311 -2.11 -20.15 28.20
CA GLN A 311 -1.39 -20.65 27.03
C GLN A 311 -1.79 -22.11 26.83
N ASN A 312 -2.69 -22.34 25.88
CA ASN A 312 -3.15 -23.68 25.54
C ASN A 312 -2.16 -24.35 24.58
N GLN A 313 -2.18 -25.68 24.56
CA GLN A 313 -1.56 -26.41 23.45
C GLN A 313 -2.16 -25.88 22.14
N ILE A 314 -1.29 -25.52 21.20
CA ILE A 314 -1.69 -25.05 19.87
C ILE A 314 -2.60 -26.11 19.26
N ALA A 315 -3.74 -25.69 18.72
CA ALA A 315 -4.66 -26.59 18.06
C ALA A 315 -3.89 -27.41 17.01
N HIS A 316 -4.00 -28.74 17.08
CA HIS A 316 -3.24 -29.63 16.22
C HIS A 316 -3.39 -29.23 14.74
N VAL A 317 -2.27 -29.17 14.03
CA VAL A 317 -2.27 -29.04 12.58
C VAL A 317 -2.92 -30.31 12.03
N ASP A 318 -4.03 -30.16 11.32
CA ASP A 318 -4.69 -31.31 10.71
C ASP A 318 -3.85 -31.75 9.50
N GLU A 319 -2.94 -32.71 9.72
CA GLU A 319 -2.03 -33.23 8.68
C GLU A 319 -2.79 -33.81 7.49
N LYS A 320 -4.08 -34.16 7.65
CA LYS A 320 -4.97 -34.65 6.58
C LYS A 320 -5.44 -33.56 5.62
N GLY A 321 -5.25 -32.28 5.95
CA GLY A 321 -5.64 -31.14 5.10
C GLY A 321 -4.66 -30.79 3.97
N THR A 322 -3.49 -31.44 3.92
CA THR A 322 -2.45 -31.21 2.91
C THR A 322 -2.85 -31.71 1.51
N GLU A 323 -3.79 -32.65 1.42
CA GLU A 323 -4.41 -33.06 0.15
C GLU A 323 -5.83 -32.49 0.00
N SER A 324 -5.97 -31.51 -0.91
CA SER A 324 -7.25 -30.97 -1.43
C SER A 324 -7.93 -29.83 -0.64
N GLY A 325 -7.19 -28.72 -0.45
CA GLY A 325 -7.78 -27.44 -0.06
C GLY A 325 -9.02 -27.06 -0.91
N LEU A 326 -10.05 -26.50 -0.24
CA LEU A 326 -11.29 -26.01 -0.86
C LEU A 326 -11.01 -25.03 -2.01
N ALA A 327 -9.93 -24.24 -1.89
CA ALA A 327 -9.43 -23.36 -2.95
C ALA A 327 -9.03 -24.14 -4.21
N ARG A 328 -8.32 -25.26 -4.08
CA ARG A 328 -7.90 -26.12 -5.21
C ARG A 328 -9.11 -26.78 -5.88
N ARG A 329 -10.13 -27.18 -5.10
CA ARG A 329 -11.42 -27.69 -5.63
C ARG A 329 -12.22 -26.61 -6.37
N LYS A 330 -12.28 -25.38 -5.84
CA LYS A 330 -12.95 -24.25 -6.50
C LYS A 330 -12.19 -23.80 -7.76
N LEU A 331 -10.86 -23.82 -7.73
CA LEU A 331 -10.01 -23.47 -8.88
C LEU A 331 -10.14 -24.50 -10.01
N LYS A 332 -10.15 -25.80 -9.69
CA LYS A 332 -10.38 -26.87 -10.68
C LYS A 332 -11.72 -26.71 -11.38
N LYS A 333 -12.77 -26.36 -10.62
CA LYS A 333 -14.12 -26.10 -11.16
C LYS A 333 -14.21 -24.84 -12.03
N LEU A 334 -13.31 -23.87 -11.84
CA LEU A 334 -13.21 -22.65 -12.66
C LEU A 334 -12.37 -22.86 -13.93
N LEU A 335 -11.51 -23.88 -13.96
CA LEU A 335 -10.67 -24.24 -15.11
C LEU A 335 -11.29 -25.33 -16.00
N GLU A 336 -12.42 -25.90 -15.58
CA GLU A 336 -13.22 -26.88 -16.33
C GLU A 336 -14.39 -26.23 -17.12
N ILE A 337 -14.41 -24.88 -17.21
CA ILE A 337 -15.29 -24.06 -18.06
C ILE A 337 -14.39 -23.27 -19.01
#